data_AF-A0A955ZB09-F1
#
_entry.id   AF-A0A955ZB09-F1
#
_cell.length_a   1.000
_cell.length_b   1.000
_cell.length_c   1.000
_cell.angle_alpha   90.00
_cell.angle_beta   90.00
_cell.angle_gamma   90.00
#
_symmetry.space_group_name_H-M   'P 1'
#
loop_
_entity.id
_entity.type
_entity.pdbx_description
1 polymer ?
#
loop_
_entity_poly.entity_id
_entity_poly.type
_entity_poly.pdbx_seq_one_letter_code
_entity_poly.pdbx_strand_id
1 'polypeptide(L)'
;MWAARTGDDPADEGREPPDEGERARLISEITRLLRQPHMPESTRTAGLTLIGWLARRMPGEAPHALGVAEARASEHRIRSARKIR
;
A
#
# COMPACT_ATOMS: atom_id res chain seq x y z
N MET A 1 -26.56 20.98 19.53
CA MET A 1 -26.27 21.47 18.18
C MET A 1 -24.80 21.20 17.92
N TRP A 2 -24.46 20.05 17.33
CA TRP A 2 -23.06 19.66 17.05
C TRP A 2 -22.75 20.01 15.60
N ALA A 3 -21.81 20.93 15.39
CA ALA A 3 -21.42 21.39 14.07
C ALA A 3 -20.70 20.26 13.31
N ALA A 4 -21.21 19.94 12.13
CA ALA A 4 -20.54 19.11 11.16
C ALA A 4 -19.23 19.79 10.75
N ARG A 5 -18.09 19.18 11.08
CA ARG A 5 -16.82 19.48 10.40
C ARG A 5 -16.88 18.81 9.03
N THR A 6 -17.41 19.55 8.08
CA THR A 6 -17.21 19.33 6.66
C THR A 6 -15.72 19.28 6.37
N GLY A 7 -15.30 18.20 5.71
CA GLY A 7 -14.01 18.13 5.05
C GLY A 7 -13.91 19.22 4.01
N ASP A 8 -12.77 19.87 4.01
CA ASP A 8 -12.17 20.54 2.86
C ASP A 8 -10.72 20.82 3.26
N ASP A 9 -9.86 19.81 3.07
CA ASP A 9 -8.42 20.00 3.14
C ASP A 9 -7.99 20.17 1.67
N PRO A 10 -7.69 21.41 1.19
CA PRO A 10 -7.47 21.71 -0.22
C PRO A 10 -6.13 21.19 -0.77
N ALA A 11 -5.54 20.17 -0.12
CA ALA A 11 -4.26 19.59 -0.49
C ALA A 11 -4.37 18.28 -1.31
N ASP A 12 -5.59 17.76 -1.55
CA ASP A 12 -5.81 16.47 -2.22
C ASP A 12 -6.40 16.57 -3.64
N GLU A 13 -6.43 17.75 -4.27
CA GLU A 13 -7.03 17.92 -5.61
C GLU A 13 -6.11 17.54 -6.79
N GLY A 14 -4.87 17.11 -6.53
CA GLY A 14 -3.86 16.85 -7.57
C GLY A 14 -3.40 15.40 -7.69
N ARG A 15 -3.96 14.47 -6.92
CA ARG A 15 -3.50 13.07 -6.94
C ARG A 15 -4.34 12.31 -7.96
N GLU A 16 -3.81 12.16 -9.17
CA GLU A 16 -4.41 11.28 -10.19
C GLU A 16 -4.88 9.98 -9.53
N PRO A 17 -6.13 9.53 -9.81
CA PRO A 17 -6.62 8.29 -9.25
C PRO A 17 -5.61 7.21 -9.65
N PRO A 18 -5.08 6.44 -8.68
CA PRO A 18 -4.06 5.44 -8.99
C PRO A 18 -4.62 4.47 -10.03
N ASP A 19 -3.83 4.21 -11.06
CA ASP A 19 -4.20 3.40 -12.22
C ASP A 19 -4.78 2.05 -11.75
N GLU A 20 -6.03 1.78 -12.13
CA GLU A 20 -6.75 0.53 -11.80
C GLU A 20 -5.94 -0.71 -12.22
N GLY A 21 -5.25 -0.62 -13.35
CA GLY A 21 -4.37 -1.66 -13.87
C GLY A 21 -3.13 -1.85 -13.02
N GLU A 22 -2.53 -0.78 -12.49
CA GLU A 22 -1.44 -0.87 -11.51
C GLU A 22 -1.90 -1.55 -10.22
N ARG A 23 -3.11 -1.23 -9.73
CA ARG A 23 -3.69 -1.90 -8.55
C ARG A 23 -3.86 -3.41 -8.79
N ALA A 24 -4.46 -3.79 -9.92
CA ALA A 24 -4.68 -5.19 -10.27
C ALA A 24 -3.35 -5.95 -10.43
N ARG A 25 -2.33 -5.31 -11.01
CA ARG A 25 -0.97 -5.87 -11.12
C ARG A 25 -0.34 -6.10 -9.75
N LEU A 26 -0.41 -5.11 -8.84
CA LEU A 26 0.12 -5.24 -7.48
C LEU A 26 -0.56 -6.37 -6.71
N ILE A 27 -1.89 -6.47 -6.76
CA ILE A 27 -2.62 -7.59 -6.14
C ILE A 27 -2.15 -8.94 -6.69
N SER A 28 -1.95 -9.03 -8.00
CA SER A 28 -1.51 -10.27 -8.66
C SER A 28 -0.10 -10.68 -8.23
N GLU A 29 0.84 -9.73 -8.20
CA GLU A 29 2.22 -9.98 -7.79
C GLU A 29 2.34 -10.36 -6.31
N ILE A 30 1.61 -9.66 -5.42
CA ILE A 30 1.56 -10.03 -4.00
C ILE A 30 0.98 -11.45 -3.85
N THR A 31 -0.11 -11.77 -4.56
CA THR A 31 -0.71 -13.12 -4.53
C THR A 31 0.25 -14.19 -5.02
N ARG A 32 1.09 -13.90 -6.02
CA ARG A 32 2.14 -14.80 -6.49
C ARG A 32 3.22 -15.01 -5.43
N LEU A 33 3.67 -13.94 -4.79
CA LEU A 33 4.67 -13.99 -3.73
C LEU A 33 4.20 -14.85 -2.55
N LEU A 34 2.95 -14.67 -2.10
CA LEU A 34 2.38 -15.40 -0.97
C LEU A 34 2.25 -16.92 -1.17
N ARG A 35 2.23 -17.37 -2.43
CA ARG A 35 2.17 -18.79 -2.81
C ARG A 35 3.51 -19.52 -2.71
N GLN A 36 4.61 -18.83 -2.42
CA GLN A 36 5.92 -19.47 -2.29
C GLN A 36 5.97 -20.43 -1.08
N PRO A 37 6.64 -21.59 -1.21
CA PRO A 37 6.58 -22.70 -0.25
C PRO A 37 7.25 -22.44 1.12
N HIS A 38 7.92 -21.30 1.30
CA HIS A 38 8.58 -20.93 2.56
C HIS A 38 8.16 -19.55 3.08
N MET A 39 6.97 -19.08 2.71
CA MET A 39 6.47 -17.81 3.20
C MET A 39 6.14 -17.90 4.70
N PRO A 40 6.75 -17.08 5.57
CA PRO A 40 6.37 -17.02 6.97
C PRO A 40 4.88 -16.68 7.11
N GLU A 41 4.20 -17.32 8.06
CA GLU A 41 2.76 -17.15 8.24
C GLU A 41 2.38 -15.70 8.57
N SER A 42 3.18 -15.01 9.38
CA SER A 42 3.01 -13.58 9.67
C SER A 42 3.08 -12.71 8.39
N THR A 43 4.02 -13.00 7.50
CA THR A 43 4.15 -12.32 6.19
C THR A 43 2.95 -12.62 5.29
N ARG A 44 2.46 -13.88 5.30
CA ARG A 44 1.28 -14.27 4.55
C ARG A 44 0.03 -13.52 5.03
N THR A 45 -0.16 -13.43 6.33
CA THR A 45 -1.27 -12.69 6.95
C THR A 45 -1.19 -11.20 6.64
N ALA A 46 -0.01 -10.58 6.74
CA ALA A 46 0.20 -9.19 6.37
C ALA A 46 -0.09 -8.93 4.88
N GLY A 47 0.38 -9.81 4.00
CA GLY A 47 0.14 -9.71 2.55
C GLY A 47 -1.34 -9.88 2.17
N LEU A 48 -2.06 -10.82 2.78
CA LEU A 48 -3.50 -10.99 2.56
C LEU A 48 -4.29 -9.76 3.08
N THR A 49 -3.85 -9.19 4.20
CA THR A 49 -4.43 -7.94 4.73
C THR A 49 -4.22 -6.79 3.74
N LEU A 50 -3.02 -6.65 3.19
CA LEU A 50 -2.70 -5.64 2.16
C LEU A 50 -3.53 -5.84 0.88
N ILE A 51 -3.70 -7.09 0.41
CA ILE A 51 -4.59 -7.40 -0.73
C ILE A 51 -6.02 -6.97 -0.40
N GLY A 52 -6.52 -7.24 0.80
CA GLY A 52 -7.84 -6.81 1.24
C GLY A 52 -8.01 -5.28 1.22
N TRP A 53 -6.98 -4.53 1.64
CA TRP A 53 -6.96 -3.07 1.55
C TRP A 53 -6.97 -2.57 0.10
N LEU A 54 -6.14 -3.15 -0.76
CA LEU A 54 -6.08 -2.78 -2.18
C LEU A 54 -7.39 -3.12 -2.90
N ALA A 55 -8.03 -4.25 -2.57
CA ALA A 55 -9.25 -4.70 -3.25
C ALA A 55 -10.51 -3.91 -2.88
N ARG A 56 -10.53 -3.20 -1.74
CA ARG A 56 -11.73 -2.54 -1.18
C ARG A 56 -11.91 -1.08 -1.58
N ARG A 57 -11.02 -0.48 -2.37
CA ARG A 57 -11.05 0.97 -2.63
C ARG A 57 -12.30 1.39 -3.42
N MET A 58 -13.00 2.40 -2.91
CA MET A 58 -14.03 3.12 -3.67
C MET A 58 -13.38 4.14 -4.61
N PRO A 59 -13.96 4.40 -5.80
CA PRO A 59 -13.53 5.52 -6.64
C PRO A 59 -13.57 6.82 -5.85
N GLY A 60 -12.45 7.56 -5.81
CA GLY A 60 -12.33 8.84 -5.09
C GLY A 60 -11.74 8.75 -3.67
N GLU A 61 -11.43 7.56 -3.16
CA GLU A 61 -10.76 7.44 -1.86
C GLU A 61 -9.25 7.65 -2.02
N ALA A 62 -8.63 8.53 -1.23
CA ALA A 62 -7.20 8.85 -1.34
C ALA A 62 -6.31 7.60 -1.08
N PRO A 63 -5.15 7.46 -1.76
CA PRO A 63 -4.22 6.36 -1.50
C PRO A 63 -3.73 6.40 -0.04
N HIS A 64 -3.98 5.32 0.69
CA HIS A 64 -3.55 5.21 2.09
C HIS A 64 -2.04 5.43 2.22
N ALA A 65 -1.66 6.40 3.05
CA ALA A 65 -0.27 6.76 3.33
C ALA A 65 0.36 5.92 4.46
N LEU A 66 -0.41 5.05 5.12
CA LEU A 66 0.07 4.21 6.22
C LEU A 66 1.12 3.21 5.70
N GLY A 67 2.27 3.14 6.36
CA GLY A 67 3.35 2.21 6.03
C GLY A 67 4.26 2.64 4.87
N VAL A 68 3.95 3.71 4.14
CA VAL A 68 4.80 4.19 3.02
C VAL A 68 6.18 4.64 3.51
N ALA A 69 6.21 5.34 4.65
CA ALA A 69 7.47 5.79 5.25
C ALA A 69 8.34 4.60 5.69
N GLU A 70 7.74 3.58 6.31
CA GLU A 70 8.45 2.37 6.74
C GLU A 70 8.92 1.52 5.57
N ALA A 71 8.12 1.41 4.51
CA ALA A 71 8.52 0.73 3.28
C ALA A 71 9.74 1.41 2.65
N ARG A 72 9.74 2.75 2.53
CA ARG A 72 10.89 3.50 2.00
C ARG A 72 12.12 3.40 2.89
N ALA A 73 11.95 3.41 4.21
CA ALA A 73 13.05 3.21 5.15
C ALA A 73 13.64 1.78 5.03
N SER A 74 12.80 0.77 4.80
CA SER A 74 13.23 -0.61 4.54
C SER A 74 14.02 -0.72 3.23
N GLU A 75 13.50 -0.15 2.14
CA GLU A 75 14.20 -0.13 0.85
C GLU A 75 15.56 0.55 0.92
N HIS A 76 15.65 1.67 1.65
CA HIS A 76 16.91 2.36 1.86
C HIS A 76 17.92 1.46 2.57
N ARG A 77 17.52 0.79 3.66
CA ARG A 77 18.39 -0.15 4.40
C ARG A 77 18.88 -1.30 3.51
N ILE A 78 17.99 -1.92 2.74
CA ILE A 78 18.32 -3.03 1.84
C ILE A 78 19.32 -2.57 0.77
N ARG A 79 19.11 -1.37 0.19
CA ARG A 79 20.00 -0.81 -0.83
C ARG A 79 21.39 -0.50 -0.27
N SER A 80 21.46 0.06 0.93
CA SER A 80 22.73 0.37 1.61
C SER A 80 23.53 -0.89 1.92
N ALA A 81 22.86 -1.94 2.42
CA ALA A 81 23.50 -3.23 2.69
C ALA A 81 24.06 -3.89 1.41
N ARG A 82 23.41 -3.69 0.26
CA ARG A 82 23.86 -4.22 -1.03
C ARG A 82 25.06 -3.49 -1.62
N LYS A 83 25.36 -2.29 -1.15
CA LYS A 83 26.47 -1.44 -1.65
C LYS A 83 27.78 -1.63 -0.89
N ILE A 84 27.73 -2.29 0.27
CA ILE A 84 28.87 -2.58 1.14
C ILE A 84 29.53 -3.93 0.80
N ARG A 85 28.91 -4.72 -0.09
CA ARG A 85 29.40 -6.01 -0.58
C ARG A 85 30.16 -5.88 -1.89
#